data_AF-A0A4P6PDW5-F1
#
_entry.id   AF-A0A4P6PDW5-F1
#
_cell.length_a   1.000
_cell.length_b   1.000
_cell.length_c   1.000
_cell.angle_alpha   90.00
_cell.angle_beta   90.00
_cell.angle_gamma   90.00
#
_symmetry.space_group_name_H-M   'P 1'
#
loop_
_entity.id
_entity.type
_entity.pdbx_description
1 polymer ?
#
loop_
_entity_poly.entity_id
_entity_poly.type
_entity_poly.pdbx_seq_one_letter_code
_entity_poly.pdbx_strand_id
1 'polypeptide(L)'
;MIRHSFIFGLAVTALCGLVPSHAMGQEAASKEASIITNSDSAVADAEAEVEKARMAIEKGKQLIVSIPEDSPLMSEVASVLEAASDNWKIAIDSLKGAKVSASKIATASSDEIANDYALLAKVNAGVAHSGAKVVQIALLYIEAVAEDKTETLPVMRTSLQDALASSSQVQFNYERVKKIIAQKYSK
;
A
#
# COMPACT_ATOMS: atom_id res chain seq x y z
N MET A 1 54.14 19.02 -39.14
CA MET A 1 53.38 18.89 -40.41
C MET A 1 52.89 17.47 -40.53
N ILE A 2 51.58 17.28 -40.48
CA ILE A 2 50.89 15.99 -40.58
C ILE A 2 50.34 15.86 -42.01
N ARG A 3 50.65 14.77 -42.72
CA ARG A 3 49.85 14.18 -43.82
C ARG A 3 50.20 12.69 -43.92
N HIS A 4 49.30 11.84 -43.45
CA HIS A 4 48.38 11.00 -44.24
C HIS A 4 49.00 9.69 -44.73
N SER A 5 48.48 8.57 -44.21
CA SER A 5 48.02 7.46 -45.05
C SER A 5 47.02 6.61 -44.28
N PHE A 6 45.80 6.61 -44.79
CA PHE A 6 44.72 5.65 -44.52
C PHE A 6 45.15 4.27 -45.02
N ILE A 7 44.90 3.21 -44.24
CA ILE A 7 44.60 1.89 -44.79
C ILE A 7 43.40 1.32 -44.03
N PHE A 8 42.37 1.01 -44.81
CA PHE A 8 41.17 0.27 -44.46
C PHE A 8 41.51 -1.09 -43.84
N GLY A 9 40.91 -1.39 -42.68
CA GLY A 9 40.85 -2.74 -42.12
C GLY A 9 39.40 -3.15 -41.99
N LEU A 10 38.88 -3.84 -43.01
CA LEU A 10 37.54 -4.40 -43.08
C LEU A 10 37.38 -5.48 -41.99
N ALA A 11 36.28 -5.39 -41.24
CA ALA A 11 35.86 -6.43 -40.31
C ALA A 11 35.39 -7.68 -41.05
N VAL A 12 35.92 -8.85 -40.69
CA VAL A 12 35.18 -10.12 -40.71
C VAL A 12 35.73 -11.01 -39.60
N THR A 13 34.94 -11.21 -38.55
CA THR A 13 35.02 -12.41 -37.71
C THR A 13 33.59 -12.81 -37.36
N ALA A 14 32.98 -13.51 -38.30
CA ALA A 14 31.88 -14.41 -37.98
C ALA A 14 32.51 -15.76 -37.67
N LEU A 15 32.40 -16.24 -36.43
CA LEU A 15 31.99 -17.62 -36.16
C LEU A 15 31.84 -17.88 -34.65
N CYS A 16 30.75 -18.58 -34.36
CA CYS A 16 30.47 -19.44 -33.22
C CYS A 16 29.96 -18.78 -31.94
N GLY A 17 28.65 -18.96 -31.75
CA GLY A 17 27.90 -18.54 -30.59
C GLY A 17 28.42 -19.13 -29.28
N LEU A 18 28.53 -18.23 -28.32
CA LEU A 18 28.36 -18.44 -26.90
C LEU A 18 27.88 -17.07 -26.40
N VAL A 19 26.57 -16.84 -26.50
CA VAL A 19 25.98 -15.73 -25.74
C VAL A 19 26.22 -16.12 -24.28
N PRO A 20 26.94 -15.31 -23.48
CA PRO A 20 27.14 -15.63 -22.08
C PRO A 20 25.76 -15.62 -21.41
N SER A 21 25.27 -16.80 -21.06
CA SER A 21 24.11 -17.06 -20.21
C SER A 21 24.14 -16.27 -18.88
N HIS A 22 25.28 -15.69 -18.54
CA HIS A 22 25.50 -14.86 -17.37
C HIS A 22 24.85 -13.46 -17.48
N ALA A 23 24.77 -12.84 -18.68
CA ALA A 23 24.20 -11.49 -18.80
C ALA A 23 22.67 -11.47 -18.63
N MET A 24 21.98 -12.48 -19.17
CA MET A 24 20.52 -12.60 -19.02
C MET A 24 20.11 -13.05 -17.59
N GLY A 25 20.93 -13.88 -16.93
CA GLY A 25 20.68 -14.29 -15.55
C GLY A 25 20.86 -13.15 -14.54
N GLN A 26 21.77 -12.21 -14.81
CA GLN A 26 22.05 -11.08 -13.93
C GLN A 26 20.96 -10.00 -14.01
N GLU A 27 20.38 -9.76 -15.19
CA GLU A 27 19.29 -8.81 -15.39
C GLU A 27 17.97 -9.32 -14.79
N ALA A 28 17.64 -10.61 -14.98
CA ALA A 28 16.46 -11.24 -14.39
C ALA A 28 16.51 -11.24 -12.86
N ALA A 29 17.65 -11.61 -12.27
CA ALA A 29 17.86 -11.57 -10.82
C ALA A 29 17.77 -10.13 -10.26
N SER A 30 18.23 -9.12 -11.00
CA SER A 30 18.13 -7.71 -10.60
C SER A 30 16.68 -7.20 -10.57
N LYS A 31 15.86 -7.65 -11.53
CA LYS A 31 14.46 -7.26 -11.67
C LYS A 31 13.59 -7.92 -10.61
N GLU A 32 13.82 -9.21 -10.35
CA GLU A 32 13.15 -9.96 -9.28
C GLU A 32 13.45 -9.34 -7.90
N ALA A 33 14.73 -9.04 -7.62
CA ALA A 33 15.13 -8.36 -6.39
C ALA A 33 14.46 -6.98 -6.22
N SER A 34 14.31 -6.22 -7.31
CA SER A 34 13.62 -4.91 -7.29
C SER A 34 12.11 -5.03 -7.02
N ILE A 35 11.44 -6.01 -7.62
CA ILE A 35 10.00 -6.27 -7.42
C ILE A 35 9.71 -6.66 -5.97
N ILE A 36 10.53 -7.54 -5.40
CA ILE A 36 10.43 -7.96 -4.00
C ILE A 36 10.64 -6.76 -3.07
N THR A 37 11.73 -6.01 -3.26
CA THR A 37 12.07 -4.84 -2.42
C THR A 37 10.95 -3.80 -2.40
N ASN A 38 10.36 -3.49 -3.56
CA ASN A 38 9.26 -2.52 -3.66
C ASN A 38 7.97 -3.01 -2.98
N SER A 39 7.69 -4.31 -3.04
CA SER A 39 6.51 -4.90 -2.41
C SER A 39 6.66 -4.96 -0.90
N ASP A 40 7.83 -5.37 -0.42
CA ASP A 40 8.15 -5.43 1.01
C ASP A 40 8.14 -4.04 1.65
N SER A 41 8.67 -3.02 0.96
CA SER A 41 8.58 -1.62 1.42
C SER A 41 7.12 -1.18 1.58
N ALA A 42 6.26 -1.47 0.60
CA ALA A 42 4.85 -1.11 0.69
C ALA A 42 4.13 -1.83 1.86
N VAL A 43 4.44 -3.10 2.08
CA VAL A 43 3.91 -3.87 3.21
C VAL A 43 4.39 -3.27 4.54
N ALA A 44 5.68 -2.97 4.67
CA ALA A 44 6.26 -2.38 5.88
C ALA A 44 5.64 -1.00 6.22
N ASP A 45 5.44 -0.16 5.21
CA ASP A 45 4.76 1.13 5.39
C ASP A 45 3.32 0.95 5.88
N ALA A 46 2.59 -0.01 5.31
CA ALA A 46 1.24 -0.33 5.74
C ALA A 46 1.19 -0.91 7.17
N GLU A 47 2.15 -1.77 7.55
CA GLU A 47 2.28 -2.27 8.92
C GLU A 47 2.48 -1.14 9.92
N ALA A 48 3.38 -0.20 9.61
CA ALA A 48 3.66 0.93 10.48
C ALA A 48 2.41 1.80 10.70
N GLU A 49 1.62 2.03 9.65
CA GLU A 49 0.37 2.80 9.76
C GLU A 49 -0.75 2.06 10.48
N VAL A 50 -0.89 0.75 10.26
CA VAL A 50 -1.83 -0.09 11.01
C VAL A 50 -1.47 -0.10 12.50
N GLU A 51 -0.18 -0.14 12.84
CA GLU A 51 0.26 -0.06 14.23
C GLU A 51 -0.03 1.31 14.86
N LYS A 52 0.19 2.40 14.11
CA LYS A 52 -0.23 3.75 14.56
C LYS A 52 -1.74 3.83 14.80
N ALA A 53 -2.55 3.24 13.92
CA ALA A 53 -3.99 3.18 14.08
C ALA A 53 -4.38 2.34 15.31
N ARG A 54 -3.70 1.21 15.56
CA ARG A 54 -3.90 0.40 16.77
C ARG A 54 -3.61 1.18 18.05
N MET A 55 -2.50 1.91 18.09
CA MET A 55 -2.18 2.78 19.23
C MET A 55 -3.22 3.89 19.42
N ALA A 56 -3.68 4.50 18.32
CA ALA A 56 -4.75 5.48 18.37
C ALA A 56 -6.05 4.89 18.95
N ILE A 57 -6.41 3.65 18.58
CA ILE A 57 -7.58 2.93 19.14
C ILE A 57 -7.47 2.80 20.66
N GLU A 58 -6.30 2.39 21.17
CA GLU A 58 -6.11 2.27 22.61
C GLU A 58 -6.22 3.61 23.34
N LYS A 59 -5.69 4.69 22.75
CA LYS A 59 -5.88 6.06 23.27
C LYS A 59 -7.34 6.48 23.22
N GLY A 60 -8.02 6.25 22.10
CA GLY A 60 -9.43 6.60 21.89
C GLY A 60 -10.37 5.95 22.91
N LYS A 61 -10.14 4.68 23.26
CA LYS A 61 -10.90 4.00 24.33
C LYS A 61 -10.82 4.73 25.67
N GLN A 62 -9.68 5.32 26.00
CA GLN A 62 -9.49 6.08 27.24
C GLN A 62 -10.12 7.48 27.17
N LEU A 63 -10.25 8.05 25.98
CA LEU A 63 -10.81 9.39 25.77
C LEU A 63 -12.34 9.39 25.69
N ILE A 64 -12.95 8.34 25.17
CA ILE A 64 -14.42 8.26 25.07
C ILE A 64 -15.08 8.39 26.45
N VAL A 65 -14.46 7.83 27.49
CA VAL A 65 -15.01 7.89 28.86
C VAL A 65 -14.95 9.28 29.48
N SER A 66 -14.17 10.22 28.92
CA SER A 66 -14.13 11.61 29.40
C SER A 66 -15.14 12.51 28.68
N ILE A 67 -15.83 12.02 27.65
CA ILE A 67 -16.90 12.77 26.98
C ILE A 67 -18.18 12.60 27.81
N PRO A 68 -18.83 13.70 28.25
CA PRO A 68 -20.10 13.61 28.98
C PRO A 68 -21.18 12.88 28.17
N GLU A 69 -21.95 12.00 28.82
CA GLU A 69 -23.02 11.22 28.17
C GLU A 69 -24.13 12.09 27.56
N ASP A 70 -24.36 13.27 28.14
CA ASP A 70 -25.32 14.28 27.68
C ASP A 70 -24.72 15.24 26.65
N SER A 71 -23.48 15.02 26.20
CA SER A 71 -22.84 15.86 25.20
C SER A 71 -23.64 15.85 23.89
N PRO A 72 -23.91 17.02 23.29
CA PRO A 72 -24.62 17.10 22.01
C PRO A 72 -23.83 16.45 20.85
N LEU A 73 -22.54 16.16 21.06
CA LEU A 73 -21.67 15.54 20.07
C LEU A 73 -21.68 14.01 20.12
N MET A 74 -22.36 13.38 21.09
CA MET A 74 -22.34 11.92 21.25
C MET A 74 -22.86 11.16 20.03
N SER A 75 -23.90 11.67 19.36
CA SER A 75 -24.40 11.05 18.13
C SER A 75 -23.35 11.06 17.01
N GLU A 76 -22.57 12.13 16.93
CA GLU A 76 -21.52 12.27 15.92
C GLU A 76 -20.30 11.41 16.28
N VAL A 77 -19.91 11.39 17.55
CA VAL A 77 -18.88 10.48 18.10
C VAL A 77 -19.20 9.03 17.74
N ALA A 78 -20.45 8.58 17.92
CA ALA A 78 -20.87 7.24 17.56
C ALA A 78 -20.69 6.94 16.06
N SER A 79 -21.10 7.87 15.19
CA SER A 79 -20.94 7.71 13.74
C SER A 79 -19.47 7.67 13.31
N VAL A 80 -18.63 8.51 13.90
CA VAL A 80 -17.17 8.52 13.65
C VAL A 80 -16.52 7.22 14.09
N LEU A 81 -16.94 6.66 15.23
CA LEU A 81 -16.44 5.38 15.73
C LEU A 81 -16.89 4.19 14.88
N GLU A 82 -18.10 4.22 14.34
CA GLU A 82 -18.58 3.21 13.38
C GLU A 82 -17.71 3.22 12.11
N ALA A 83 -17.49 4.40 11.53
CA ALA A 83 -16.61 4.56 10.37
C ALA A 83 -15.18 4.09 10.65
N ALA A 84 -14.63 4.39 11.83
CA ALA A 84 -13.32 3.91 12.27
C ALA A 84 -13.31 2.38 12.40
N SER A 85 -14.33 1.77 13.01
CA SER A 85 -14.45 0.33 13.20
C SER A 85 -14.45 -0.42 11.87
N ASP A 86 -15.20 0.06 10.88
CA ASP A 86 -15.26 -0.59 9.57
C ASP A 86 -13.95 -0.44 8.79
N ASN A 87 -13.33 0.75 8.83
CA ASN A 87 -12.02 0.95 8.20
C ASN A 87 -10.90 0.19 8.90
N TRP A 88 -11.00 -0.06 10.21
CA TRP A 88 -10.07 -0.90 10.94
C TRP A 88 -10.11 -2.36 10.46
N LYS A 89 -11.30 -2.93 10.29
CA LYS A 89 -11.47 -4.29 9.75
C LYS A 89 -10.85 -4.40 8.35
N ILE A 90 -11.18 -3.44 7.48
CA ILE A 90 -10.62 -3.35 6.13
C ILE A 90 -9.09 -3.26 6.17
N ALA A 91 -8.54 -2.46 7.07
CA ALA A 91 -7.11 -2.26 7.17
C ALA A 91 -6.36 -3.54 7.55
N ILE A 92 -6.88 -4.27 8.55
CA ILE A 92 -6.29 -5.54 9.02
C ILE A 92 -6.40 -6.64 7.96
N ASP A 93 -7.57 -6.80 7.35
CA ASP A 93 -7.79 -7.83 6.33
C ASP A 93 -6.92 -7.57 5.10
N SER A 94 -6.81 -6.31 4.68
CA SER A 94 -5.96 -5.92 3.55
C SER A 94 -4.48 -6.08 3.88
N LEU A 95 -4.04 -5.74 5.09
CA LEU A 95 -2.65 -5.95 5.49
C LEU A 95 -2.29 -7.45 5.45
N LYS A 96 -3.19 -8.32 5.92
CA LYS A 96 -3.03 -9.76 5.80
C LYS A 96 -2.93 -10.20 4.34
N GLY A 97 -3.81 -9.68 3.48
CA GLY A 97 -3.76 -9.93 2.03
C GLY A 97 -2.44 -9.48 1.39
N ALA A 98 -1.91 -8.34 1.83
CA ALA A 98 -0.65 -7.79 1.35
C ALA A 98 0.52 -8.72 1.69
N LYS A 99 0.62 -9.15 2.95
CA LYS A 99 1.65 -10.08 3.44
C LYS A 99 1.61 -11.43 2.72
N VAL A 100 0.41 -11.99 2.56
CA VAL A 100 0.21 -13.26 1.84
C VAL A 100 0.67 -13.12 0.39
N SER A 101 0.35 -12.02 -0.27
CA SER A 101 0.76 -11.78 -1.66
C SER A 101 2.28 -11.61 -1.77
N ALA A 102 2.90 -10.82 -0.88
CA ALA A 102 4.34 -10.62 -0.84
C ALA A 102 5.11 -11.94 -0.65
N SER A 103 4.66 -12.80 0.27
CA SER A 103 5.30 -14.10 0.52
C SER A 103 5.29 -15.07 -0.67
N LYS A 104 4.41 -14.83 -1.65
CA LYS A 104 4.27 -15.68 -2.84
C LYS A 104 5.13 -15.22 -4.02
N ILE A 105 5.75 -14.04 -3.95
CA ILE A 105 6.56 -13.50 -5.05
C ILE A 105 7.74 -14.43 -5.36
N ALA A 106 8.54 -14.77 -4.35
CA ALA A 106 9.75 -15.60 -4.49
C ALA A 106 9.48 -17.08 -4.84
N THR A 107 8.22 -17.53 -4.76
CA THR A 107 7.82 -18.92 -5.06
C THR A 107 6.88 -19.00 -6.27
N ALA A 108 6.74 -17.89 -7.00
CA ALA A 108 5.94 -17.83 -8.21
C ALA A 108 6.53 -18.74 -9.30
N SER A 109 5.66 -19.39 -10.08
CA SER A 109 6.10 -20.29 -11.16
C SER A 109 6.56 -19.56 -12.43
N SER A 110 6.41 -18.23 -12.48
CA SER A 110 6.89 -17.39 -13.58
C SER A 110 7.03 -15.93 -13.14
N ASP A 111 7.83 -15.16 -13.87
CA ASP A 111 7.97 -13.71 -13.68
C ASP A 111 6.63 -12.98 -13.77
N GLU A 112 5.73 -13.42 -14.65
CA GLU A 112 4.40 -12.82 -14.77
C GLU A 112 3.59 -12.99 -13.49
N ILE A 113 3.60 -14.20 -12.92
CA ILE A 113 2.90 -14.51 -11.66
C ILE A 113 3.57 -13.76 -10.49
N ALA A 114 4.90 -13.66 -10.48
CA ALA A 114 5.63 -12.87 -9.48
C ALA A 114 5.20 -11.40 -9.52
N ASN A 115 5.08 -10.81 -10.72
CA ASN A 115 4.62 -9.43 -10.90
C ASN A 115 3.16 -9.24 -10.47
N ASP A 116 2.27 -10.20 -10.77
CA ASP A 116 0.88 -10.12 -10.33
C ASP A 116 0.77 -10.21 -8.79
N TYR A 117 1.56 -11.08 -8.13
CA TYR A 117 1.64 -11.12 -6.67
C TYR A 117 2.20 -9.83 -6.06
N ALA A 118 3.24 -9.27 -6.67
CA ALA A 118 3.80 -7.98 -6.25
C ALA A 118 2.78 -6.84 -6.37
N LEU A 119 2.03 -6.81 -7.47
CA LEU A 119 0.96 -5.83 -7.66
C LEU A 119 -0.14 -6.02 -6.61
N LEU A 120 -0.59 -7.27 -6.36
CA LEU A 120 -1.55 -7.58 -5.31
C LEU A 120 -1.05 -7.18 -3.92
N ALA A 121 0.22 -7.41 -3.61
CA ALA A 121 0.83 -6.99 -2.36
C ALA A 121 0.73 -5.48 -2.18
N LYS A 122 1.13 -4.72 -3.22
CA LYS A 122 1.11 -3.26 -3.21
C LYS A 122 -0.30 -2.68 -3.09
N VAL A 123 -1.28 -3.19 -3.85
CA VAL A 123 -2.64 -2.65 -3.78
C VAL A 123 -3.33 -2.98 -2.46
N ASN A 124 -3.12 -4.18 -1.90
CA ASN A 124 -3.59 -4.53 -0.57
C ASN A 124 -2.94 -3.66 0.52
N ALA A 125 -1.63 -3.42 0.42
CA ALA A 125 -0.92 -2.52 1.33
C ALA A 125 -1.47 -1.08 1.23
N GLY A 126 -1.80 -0.60 0.03
CA GLY A 126 -2.46 0.69 -0.17
C GLY A 126 -3.83 0.79 0.51
N VAL A 127 -4.66 -0.26 0.39
CA VAL A 127 -5.95 -0.32 1.09
C VAL A 127 -5.73 -0.30 2.60
N ALA A 128 -4.80 -1.12 3.11
CA ALA A 128 -4.45 -1.18 4.52
C ALA A 128 -4.01 0.18 5.08
N HIS A 129 -3.09 0.84 4.39
CA HIS A 129 -2.60 2.16 4.72
C HIS A 129 -3.74 3.20 4.75
N SER A 130 -4.60 3.22 3.73
CA SER A 130 -5.71 4.17 3.65
C SER A 130 -6.75 3.98 4.77
N GLY A 131 -7.14 2.73 5.06
CA GLY A 131 -8.06 2.42 6.16
C GLY A 131 -7.48 2.79 7.52
N ALA A 132 -6.18 2.53 7.74
CA ALA A 132 -5.48 2.93 8.95
C ALA A 132 -5.47 4.46 9.15
N LYS A 133 -5.32 5.25 8.07
CA LYS A 133 -5.40 6.71 8.15
C LYS A 133 -6.79 7.21 8.52
N VAL A 134 -7.85 6.60 7.99
CA VAL A 134 -9.24 6.92 8.39
C VAL A 134 -9.40 6.72 9.91
N VAL A 135 -8.92 5.59 10.44
CA VAL A 135 -8.97 5.31 11.89
C VAL A 135 -8.21 6.38 12.69
N GLN A 136 -7.00 6.73 12.26
CA GLN A 136 -6.19 7.75 12.95
C GLN A 136 -6.92 9.11 13.00
N ILE A 137 -7.48 9.56 11.87
CA ILE A 137 -8.21 10.84 11.79
C ILE A 137 -9.49 10.81 12.62
N ALA A 138 -10.25 9.70 12.55
CA ALA A 138 -11.44 9.52 13.36
C ALA A 138 -11.14 9.62 14.86
N LEU A 139 -10.01 9.07 15.32
CA LEU A 139 -9.66 9.13 16.74
C LEU A 139 -9.03 10.45 17.17
N LEU A 140 -8.41 11.20 16.25
CA LEU A 140 -8.08 12.61 16.48
C LEU A 140 -9.36 13.45 16.64
N TYR A 141 -10.42 13.15 15.90
CA TYR A 141 -11.73 13.77 16.11
C TYR A 141 -12.28 13.49 17.51
N ILE A 142 -12.24 12.22 17.96
CA ILE A 142 -12.65 11.85 19.32
C ILE A 142 -11.83 12.58 20.38
N GLU A 143 -10.52 12.70 20.19
CA GLU A 143 -9.64 13.47 21.07
C GLU A 143 -10.03 14.95 21.14
N ALA A 144 -10.30 15.58 20.00
CA ALA A 144 -10.76 16.97 19.98
C ALA A 144 -12.10 17.16 20.70
N VAL A 145 -13.04 16.21 20.58
CA VAL A 145 -14.30 16.24 21.34
C VAL A 145 -14.05 16.08 22.84
N ALA A 146 -13.21 15.12 23.23
CA ALA A 146 -12.88 14.87 24.63
C ALA A 146 -12.15 16.04 25.31
N GLU A 147 -11.39 16.81 24.55
CA GLU A 147 -10.63 17.97 25.02
C GLU A 147 -11.35 19.32 24.80
N ASP A 148 -12.63 19.29 24.42
CA ASP A 148 -13.46 20.48 24.15
C ASP A 148 -12.87 21.45 23.09
N LYS A 149 -12.08 20.92 22.14
CA LYS A 149 -11.45 21.67 21.03
C LYS A 149 -12.41 21.87 19.86
N THR A 150 -13.57 22.44 20.17
CA THR A 150 -14.72 22.56 19.26
C THR A 150 -14.42 23.32 17.97
N GLU A 151 -13.45 24.25 18.00
CA GLU A 151 -12.99 25.02 16.85
C GLU A 151 -12.28 24.20 15.79
N THR A 152 -11.69 23.06 16.17
CA THR A 152 -10.96 22.17 15.26
C THR A 152 -11.86 21.13 14.58
N LEU A 153 -13.04 20.87 15.15
CA LEU A 153 -13.98 19.86 14.67
C LEU A 153 -14.39 20.03 13.20
N PRO A 154 -14.66 21.24 12.67
CA PRO A 154 -14.98 21.40 11.24
C PRO A 154 -13.87 20.91 10.31
N VAL A 155 -12.61 21.21 10.64
CA VAL A 155 -11.44 20.77 9.84
C VAL A 155 -11.28 19.25 9.91
N MET A 156 -11.49 18.67 11.09
CA MET A 156 -11.42 17.22 11.28
C MET A 156 -12.55 16.48 10.57
N ARG A 157 -13.78 17.03 10.52
CA ARG A 157 -14.89 16.49 9.73
C ARG A 157 -14.54 16.41 8.25
N THR A 158 -14.04 17.52 7.69
CA THR A 158 -13.60 17.55 6.29
C THR A 158 -12.49 16.54 6.04
N SER A 159 -11.49 16.50 6.93
CA SER A 159 -10.36 15.55 6.81
C SER A 159 -10.84 14.10 6.86
N LEU A 160 -11.83 13.79 7.71
CA LEU A 160 -12.41 12.45 7.79
C LEU A 160 -13.19 12.09 6.53
N GLN A 161 -13.98 13.02 6.00
CA GLN A 161 -14.72 12.83 4.74
C GLN A 161 -13.77 12.60 3.56
N ASP A 162 -12.72 13.40 3.46
CA ASP A 162 -11.69 13.27 2.42
C ASP A 162 -10.95 11.93 2.55
N ALA A 163 -10.62 11.51 3.78
CA ALA A 163 -10.00 10.22 4.04
C ALA A 163 -10.91 9.05 3.68
N LEU A 164 -12.20 9.12 4.01
CA LEU A 164 -13.20 8.11 3.65
C LEU A 164 -13.37 7.99 2.13
N ALA A 165 -13.45 9.13 1.43
CA ALA A 165 -13.55 9.16 -0.02
C ALA A 165 -12.28 8.58 -0.68
N SER A 166 -11.10 8.98 -0.18
CA SER A 166 -9.81 8.46 -0.66
C SER A 166 -9.68 6.96 -0.42
N SER A 167 -10.01 6.46 0.77
CA SER A 167 -9.98 5.02 1.07
C SER A 167 -10.95 4.23 0.18
N SER A 168 -12.15 4.76 -0.07
CA SER A 168 -13.12 4.15 -0.98
C SER A 168 -12.57 4.05 -2.41
N GLN A 169 -11.90 5.08 -2.90
CA GLN A 169 -11.26 5.06 -4.22
C GLN A 169 -10.12 4.04 -4.30
N VAL A 170 -9.30 3.92 -3.24
CA VAL A 170 -8.23 2.93 -3.14
C VAL A 170 -8.80 1.50 -3.15
N GLN A 171 -9.88 1.25 -2.40
CA GLN A 171 -10.58 -0.04 -2.39
C GLN A 171 -11.17 -0.38 -3.77
N PHE A 172 -11.79 0.59 -4.44
CA PHE A 172 -12.29 0.40 -5.81
C PHE A 172 -11.17 0.01 -6.78
N ASN A 173 -10.02 0.69 -6.69
CA ASN A 173 -8.86 0.37 -7.51
C ASN A 173 -8.31 -1.03 -7.22
N TYR A 174 -8.27 -1.43 -5.94
CA TYR A 174 -7.89 -2.78 -5.53
C TYR A 174 -8.81 -3.85 -6.13
N GLU A 175 -10.13 -3.70 -6.00
CA GLU A 175 -11.08 -4.68 -6.54
C GLU A 175 -10.99 -4.78 -8.06
N ARG A 176 -10.74 -3.66 -8.75
CA ARG A 176 -10.47 -3.66 -10.18
C ARG A 176 -9.21 -4.45 -10.54
N VAL A 177 -8.09 -4.23 -9.83
CA VAL A 177 -6.83 -4.94 -10.06
C VAL A 177 -7.00 -6.44 -9.80
N LYS A 178 -7.61 -6.80 -8.68
CA LYS A 178 -7.91 -8.18 -8.32
C LYS A 178 -8.75 -8.88 -9.39
N LYS A 179 -9.77 -8.21 -9.92
CA LYS A 179 -10.59 -8.74 -11.02
C LYS A 179 -9.79 -8.95 -12.30
N ILE A 180 -8.95 -7.99 -12.69
CA ILE A 180 -8.09 -8.12 -13.88
C ILE A 180 -7.16 -9.32 -13.75
N ILE A 181 -6.50 -9.46 -12.60
CA ILE A 181 -5.58 -10.58 -12.33
C ILE A 181 -6.35 -11.90 -12.35
N ALA A 182 -7.50 -11.99 -11.65
CA ALA A 182 -8.32 -13.21 -11.65
C ALA A 182 -8.76 -13.62 -13.06
N GLN A 183 -9.12 -12.66 -13.92
CA GLN A 183 -9.51 -12.92 -15.30
C GLN A 183 -8.37 -13.54 -16.14
N LYS A 184 -7.11 -13.13 -15.91
CA LYS A 184 -5.94 -13.71 -16.61
C LYS A 184 -5.84 -15.22 -16.42
N TYR A 185 -6.16 -15.72 -15.22
CA TYR A 185 -5.98 -17.12 -14.83
C TYR A 185 -7.29 -17.94 -14.84
N SER A 186 -8.39 -17.37 -15.33
CA SER A 186 -9.71 -18.03 -15.36
C SER A 186 -9.95 -18.94 -16.58
N LYS A 187 -8.88 -19.35 -17.28
CA LYS A 187 -8.93 -20.16 -18.51
C LYS A 187 -8.36 -21.55 -18.31
#